data_AF-A0A7S3KT32-F1
#
_entry.id   AF-A0A7S3KT32-F1
#
_cell.length_a   1.000
_cell.length_b   1.000
_cell.length_c   1.000
_cell.angle_alpha   90.00
_cell.angle_beta   90.00
_cell.angle_gamma   90.00
#
_symmetry.space_group_name_H-M   'P 1'
#
loop_
_entity.id
_entity.type
_entity.pdbx_description
1 polymer ?
#
loop_
_entity_poly.entity_id
_entity_poly.type
_entity_poly.pdbx_seq_one_letter_code
_entity_poly.pdbx_strand_id
1 'polypeptide(L)'
;MIRTRDKLAIRYNDKSVLENHHISVAFSAMMKSSKTRFNENLSNDEFDIMRSQIIDLVLATDNSTHFSEISHLRARLDSEDFDPSGKDKAKICNYLIHIADISNPSKPWKIC
;
A
#
# COMPACT_ATOMS: atom_id res chain seq x y z
N MET A 1 -7.03 -18.55 -3.03
CA MET A 1 -5.56 -18.66 -2.97
C MET A 1 -5.09 -19.45 -1.76
N ILE A 2 -5.36 -18.99 -0.54
CA ILE A 2 -4.93 -19.70 0.70
C ILE A 2 -5.56 -21.10 0.79
N ARG A 3 -6.90 -21.19 0.68
CA ARG A 3 -7.65 -22.46 0.73
C ARG A 3 -7.28 -23.47 -0.36
N THR A 4 -6.69 -22.99 -1.47
CA THR A 4 -6.29 -23.81 -2.61
C THR A 4 -4.80 -24.16 -2.58
N ARG A 5 -4.05 -23.76 -1.54
CA ARG A 5 -2.58 -23.90 -1.44
C ARG A 5 -1.87 -23.39 -2.68
N ASP A 6 -2.33 -22.24 -3.17
CA ASP A 6 -1.72 -21.58 -4.32
C ASP A 6 -0.24 -21.27 -4.05
N LYS A 7 0.61 -21.33 -5.09
CA LYS A 7 2.05 -21.08 -4.96
C LYS A 7 2.36 -19.70 -4.38
N LEU A 8 1.54 -18.69 -4.67
CA LEU A 8 1.70 -17.35 -4.12
C LEU A 8 1.35 -17.32 -2.63
N ALA A 9 0.31 -18.05 -2.21
CA ALA A 9 -0.07 -18.14 -0.80
C ALA A 9 1.04 -18.78 0.04
N ILE A 10 1.66 -19.84 -0.45
CA ILE A 10 2.84 -20.46 0.16
C ILE A 10 4.02 -19.48 0.19
N ARG A 11 4.31 -18.81 -0.94
CA ARG A 11 5.44 -17.86 -1.05
C ARG A 11 5.35 -16.70 -0.07
N TYR A 12 4.15 -16.17 0.15
CA TYR A 12 3.91 -15.03 1.03
C TYR A 12 3.34 -15.43 2.40
N ASN A 13 3.40 -16.72 2.75
CA ASN A 13 2.98 -17.26 4.05
C ASN A 13 1.57 -16.81 4.46
N ASP A 14 0.64 -16.81 3.50
CA ASP A 14 -0.76 -16.43 3.68
C ASP A 14 -1.00 -14.97 4.15
N LYS A 15 0.03 -14.11 4.15
CA LYS A 15 -0.07 -12.69 4.55
C LYS A 15 -0.12 -11.79 3.32
N SER A 16 -1.21 -11.02 3.19
CA SER A 16 -1.41 -10.00 2.13
C SER A 16 -0.90 -10.51 0.77
N VAL A 17 -1.39 -11.69 0.38
CA VAL A 17 -0.75 -12.53 -0.65
C VAL A 17 -0.69 -11.82 -2.00
N LEU A 18 -1.76 -11.11 -2.35
CA LEU A 18 -1.85 -10.39 -3.63
C LEU A 18 -1.06 -9.09 -3.57
N GLU A 19 -1.13 -8.37 -2.46
CA GLU A 19 -0.44 -7.10 -2.28
C GLU A 19 1.08 -7.30 -2.31
N ASN A 20 1.60 -8.33 -1.62
CA ASN A 20 2.99 -8.75 -1.72
C ASN A 20 3.38 -9.18 -3.14
N HIS A 21 2.47 -9.85 -3.86
CA HIS A 21 2.69 -10.19 -5.25
C HIS A 21 2.79 -8.94 -6.14
N HIS A 22 1.90 -7.96 -5.97
CA HIS A 22 1.91 -6.69 -6.70
C HIS A 22 3.21 -5.92 -6.49
N ILE A 23 3.65 -5.78 -5.23
CA ILE A 23 4.95 -5.19 -4.88
C ILE A 23 6.09 -5.90 -5.60
N SER A 24 6.15 -7.23 -5.49
CA SER A 24 7.20 -8.04 -6.08
C SER A 24 7.27 -7.86 -7.60
N VAL A 25 6.12 -7.89 -8.28
CA VAL A 25 6.03 -7.72 -9.73
C VAL A 25 6.42 -6.30 -10.15
N ALA A 26 5.93 -5.27 -9.45
CA ALA A 26 6.23 -3.88 -9.76
C ALA A 26 7.75 -3.59 -9.68
N PHE A 27 8.41 -3.99 -8.60
CA PHE A 27 9.85 -3.79 -8.46
C PHE A 27 10.68 -4.67 -9.42
N SER A 28 10.25 -5.91 -9.68
CA SER A 28 10.93 -6.75 -10.68
C SER A 28 10.83 -6.14 -12.08
N ALA A 29 9.67 -5.57 -12.43
CA ALA A 29 9.46 -4.89 -13.71
C ALA A 29 10.33 -3.63 -13.81
N MET A 30 10.38 -2.82 -12.75
CA MET A 30 11.25 -1.64 -12.67
C MET A 30 12.72 -2.00 -12.94
N MET A 31 13.22 -3.08 -12.32
CA MET A 31 14.63 -3.50 -12.44
C MET A 31 14.97 -4.23 -13.75
N LYS A 32 13.98 -4.59 -14.58
CA LYS A 32 14.17 -5.42 -15.77
C LYS A 32 14.99 -4.76 -16.88
N SER A 33 14.94 -3.43 -17.01
CA SER A 33 15.62 -2.67 -18.06
C SER A 33 16.08 -1.31 -17.54
N SER A 34 17.05 -0.67 -18.20
CA SER A 34 17.37 0.74 -17.95
C SER A 34 16.18 1.66 -18.29
N LYS A 35 15.37 1.31 -19.30
CA LYS A 35 14.20 2.11 -19.69
C LYS A 35 13.10 2.17 -18.62
N THR A 36 13.07 1.21 -17.71
CA THR A 36 12.06 1.10 -16.64
C THR A 36 12.61 1.47 -15.26
N ARG A 37 13.93 1.65 -15.15
CA ARG A 37 14.58 2.13 -13.93
C ARG A 37 14.46 3.65 -13.89
N PHE A 38 13.62 4.14 -12.98
CA PHE A 38 13.48 5.58 -12.72
C PHE A 38 14.25 6.04 -11.48
N ASN A 39 14.94 5.13 -10.78
CA ASN A 39 15.72 5.42 -9.59
C ASN A 39 17.16 5.88 -9.88
N GLU A 40 17.52 6.14 -11.15
CA GLU A 40 18.89 6.47 -11.55
C GLU A 40 19.41 7.79 -10.95
N ASN A 41 18.50 8.70 -10.57
CA ASN A 41 18.83 9.97 -9.92
C ASN A 41 18.65 9.94 -8.40
N LEU A 42 18.35 8.78 -7.81
CA LEU A 42 18.22 8.62 -6.37
C LEU A 42 19.51 8.06 -5.79
N SER A 43 19.93 8.59 -4.64
CA SER A 43 20.87 7.89 -3.78
C SER A 43 20.27 6.57 -3.28
N ASN A 44 21.12 5.66 -2.78
CA ASN A 44 20.64 4.39 -2.22
C ASN A 44 19.70 4.63 -1.02
N ASP A 45 20.00 5.62 -0.18
CA ASP A 45 19.18 5.94 0.99
C ASP A 45 17.79 6.46 0.58
N GLU A 46 17.71 7.34 -0.42
CA GLU A 46 16.43 7.81 -0.96
C GLU A 46 15.63 6.68 -1.60
N PHE A 47 16.31 5.78 -2.30
CA PHE A 47 15.67 4.61 -2.88
C PHE A 47 15.09 3.67 -1.82
N ASP A 48 15.82 3.42 -0.73
CA ASP A 48 15.36 2.56 0.37
C ASP A 48 14.16 3.18 1.08
N ILE A 49 14.17 4.49 1.32
CA ILE A 49 13.02 5.24 1.87
C ILE A 49 11.81 5.11 0.95
N MET A 50 11.99 5.42 -0.35
CA MET A 50 10.92 5.32 -1.34
C MET A 50 10.37 3.90 -1.41
N ARG A 51 11.25 2.89 -1.43
CA ARG A 51 10.87 1.48 -1.48
C ARG A 51 10.04 1.09 -0.26
N SER A 52 10.45 1.50 0.95
CA SER A 52 9.70 1.25 2.17
C SER A 52 8.30 1.88 2.09
N GLN A 53 8.21 3.14 1.65
CA GLN A 53 6.93 3.84 1.52
C GLN A 53 5.99 3.18 0.52
N ILE A 54 6.50 2.77 -0.65
CA ILE A 54 5.69 2.07 -1.66
C ILE A 54 5.19 0.72 -1.13
N ILE A 55 6.04 -0.03 -0.41
CA ILE A 55 5.65 -1.29 0.21
C ILE A 55 4.49 -1.06 1.19
N ASP A 56 4.62 -0.07 2.08
CA ASP A 56 3.59 0.24 3.06
C ASP A 56 2.27 0.69 2.41
N LEU A 57 2.34 1.49 1.34
CA LEU A 57 1.16 1.96 0.60
C LEU A 57 0.40 0.81 -0.06
N VAL A 58 1.10 -0.13 -0.69
CA VAL A 58 0.45 -1.28 -1.36
C VAL A 58 -0.04 -2.30 -0.35
N LEU A 59 0.67 -2.53 0.77
CA LEU A 59 0.16 -3.40 1.83
C LEU A 59 -1.09 -2.81 2.50
N ALA A 60 -1.22 -1.49 2.56
CA ALA A 60 -2.39 -0.83 3.11
C ALA A 60 -3.68 -1.05 2.31
N THR A 61 -3.61 -1.53 1.06
CA THR A 61 -4.81 -1.88 0.27
C THR A 61 -5.40 -3.24 0.63
N ASP A 62 -4.75 -4.00 1.53
CA ASP A 62 -5.27 -5.29 1.99
C ASP A 62 -6.54 -5.10 2.85
N ASN A 63 -7.68 -5.42 2.25
CA ASN A 63 -9.00 -5.34 2.87
C ASN A 63 -9.16 -6.23 4.11
N SER A 64 -8.28 -7.21 4.37
CA SER A 64 -8.32 -8.01 5.60
C SER A 64 -8.11 -7.18 6.87
N THR A 65 -7.47 -6.02 6.76
CA THR A 65 -7.18 -5.11 7.89
C THR A 65 -8.17 -3.94 8.00
N HIS A 66 -9.06 -3.76 7.01
CA HIS A 66 -9.88 -2.57 6.82
C HIS A 66 -10.59 -2.06 8.08
N PHE A 67 -11.31 -2.92 8.80
CA PHE A 67 -12.07 -2.50 9.99
C PHE A 67 -11.19 -2.14 11.19
N SER A 68 -10.05 -2.82 11.34
CA SER A 68 -9.06 -2.48 12.37
C SER A 68 -8.46 -1.11 12.09
N GLU A 69 -8.11 -0.86 10.83
CA GLU A 69 -7.51 0.39 10.37
C GLU A 69 -8.49 1.58 10.47
N ILE A 70 -9.79 1.39 10.21
CA ILE A 70 -10.80 2.42 10.48
C ILE A 70 -10.86 2.77 11.97
N SER A 71 -10.82 1.77 12.85
CA SER A 71 -10.85 1.99 14.31
C SER A 71 -9.63 2.79 14.77
N HIS A 72 -8.44 2.44 14.26
CA HIS A 72 -7.20 3.18 14.53
C HIS A 72 -7.26 4.62 14.00
N LEU A 73 -7.76 4.82 12.78
CA LEU A 73 -7.91 6.16 12.20
C LEU A 73 -8.83 7.03 13.05
N ARG A 74 -9.99 6.52 13.49
CA ARG A 74 -10.91 7.28 14.34
C ARG A 74 -10.26 7.71 15.65
N ALA A 75 -9.65 6.77 16.36
CA ALA A 75 -8.94 7.07 17.61
C ALA A 75 -7.79 8.07 17.41
N ARG A 76 -7.11 8.01 16.25
CA ARG A 76 -6.04 8.95 15.92
C ARG A 76 -6.56 10.35 15.59
N LEU A 77 -7.68 10.46 14.87
CA LEU A 77 -8.31 11.75 14.57
C LEU A 77 -8.81 12.47 15.83
N ASP A 78 -9.21 11.72 16.86
CA ASP A 78 -9.68 12.28 18.14
C ASP A 78 -8.53 12.72 19.07
N SER A 79 -7.26 12.46 18.69
CA SER A 79 -6.11 12.85 19.50
C SER A 79 -5.75 14.32 19.34
N GLU A 80 -5.45 15.00 20.46
CA GLU A 80 -5.09 16.43 20.46
C GLU A 80 -3.81 16.74 19.68
N ASP A 81 -2.94 15.74 19.52
CA ASP A 81 -1.64 15.86 18.87
C ASP A 81 -1.65 15.31 17.43
N PHE A 82 -2.82 15.18 16.81
CA PHE A 82 -2.97 14.77 15.42
C PHE A 82 -2.27 15.76 14.47
N ASP A 83 -1.32 15.26 13.67
CA ASP A 83 -0.52 16.06 12.76
C ASP A 83 -0.39 15.36 11.39
N PRO A 84 -1.31 15.63 10.45
CA PRO A 84 -1.32 15.00 9.13
C PRO A 84 -0.19 15.48 8.21
N SER A 85 0.52 16.55 8.58
CA SER A 85 1.65 17.07 7.80
C SER A 85 3.01 16.60 8.32
N GLY A 86 3.10 16.25 9.60
CA GLY A 86 4.27 15.65 10.23
C GLY A 86 4.08 14.16 10.49
N LYS A 87 3.98 13.77 11.77
CA LYS A 87 4.11 12.37 12.20
C LYS A 87 3.02 11.43 11.68
N ASP A 88 1.82 11.94 11.40
CA ASP A 88 0.71 11.10 10.91
C ASP A 88 0.68 11.02 9.37
N LYS A 89 1.51 11.80 8.66
CA LYS A 89 1.50 11.91 7.20
C LYS A 89 1.55 10.56 6.49
N ALA A 90 2.51 9.70 6.86
CA ALA A 90 2.70 8.41 6.21
C ALA A 90 1.44 7.52 6.35
N LYS A 91 0.87 7.46 7.55
CA LYS A 91 -0.31 6.64 7.82
C LYS A 91 -1.56 7.19 7.12
N ILE A 92 -1.69 8.52 7.06
CA ILE A 92 -2.75 9.18 6.28
C ILE A 92 -2.62 8.86 4.79
N CYS A 93 -1.42 8.90 4.21
CA CYS A 93 -1.21 8.49 2.81
C CYS A 93 -1.66 7.05 2.55
N ASN A 94 -1.38 6.12 3.48
CA ASN A 94 -1.86 4.74 3.40
C ASN A 94 -3.39 4.66 3.38
N TYR A 95 -4.08 5.40 4.27
CA TYR A 95 -5.54 5.46 4.26
C TYR A 95 -6.10 6.07 2.99
N LEU A 96 -5.47 7.12 2.45
CA LEU A 96 -5.90 7.76 1.22
C LEU A 96 -5.82 6.83 0.01
N ILE A 97 -4.73 6.05 -0.11
CA ILE A 97 -4.60 5.03 -1.16
C ILE A 97 -5.67 3.95 -1.00
N HIS A 98 -5.90 3.46 0.22
CA HIS A 98 -6.95 2.47 0.47
C HIS A 98 -8.34 2.98 0.07
N ILE A 99 -8.69 4.21 0.47
CA ILE A 99 -9.97 4.84 0.13
C ILE A 99 -10.09 5.02 -1.39
N ALA A 100 -9.01 5.39 -2.07
CA ALA A 100 -9.00 5.51 -3.52
C ALA A 100 -9.29 4.17 -4.21
N ASP A 101 -8.70 3.07 -3.73
CA ASP A 101 -8.91 1.71 -4.25
C ASP A 101 -10.38 1.28 -4.15
N ILE A 102 -11.02 1.53 -3.00
CA ILE A 102 -12.43 1.17 -2.77
C ILE A 102 -13.43 2.27 -3.14
N SER A 103 -13.00 3.32 -3.86
CA SER A 103 -13.82 4.52 -4.13
C SER A 103 -14.96 4.31 -5.12
N ASN A 104 -15.02 3.17 -5.83
CA ASN A 104 -15.99 2.96 -6.91
C ASN A 104 -17.45 3.22 -6.50
N PRO A 105 -17.95 2.73 -5.34
CA PRO A 105 -19.32 2.98 -4.89
C PRO A 105 -19.63 4.46 -4.60
N SER A 106 -18.60 5.30 -4.39
CA SER A 106 -18.76 6.72 -4.10
C SER A 106 -18.85 7.59 -5.36
N LYS A 107 -18.65 7.01 -6.56
CA LYS A 107 -18.74 7.74 -7.82
C LYS A 107 -20.20 7.91 -8.28
N PRO A 108 -20.49 8.91 -9.14
CA PRO A 108 -21.81 9.02 -9.76
C PRO A 108 -22.15 7.77 -10.57
N TRP A 109 -23.41 7.35 -10.55
CA TRP A 109 -23.90 6.12 -11.23
C TRP A 109 -23.49 5.99 -12.70
N LYS A 110 -23.34 7.11 -13.42
CA LYS A 110 -22.95 7.13 -14.83
C LYS A 110 -21.50 6.70 -15.09
N ILE A 111 -20.67 6.63 -14.05
CA ILE A 111 -19.23 6.36 -14.11
C ILE A 111 -18.89 5.01 -13.46
N CYS A 112 -19.78 4.50 -12.60
CA CYS A 112 -19.60 3.25 -11.84
C CYS A 112 -19.64 1.99 -12.71
#